data_AF-F5LPE7-F1
#
_entry.id   AF-F5LPE7-F1
#
_cell.length_a   1.000
_cell.length_b   1.000
_cell.length_c   1.000
_cell.angle_alpha   90.00
_cell.angle_beta   90.00
_cell.angle_gamma   90.00
#
_symmetry.space_group_name_H-M   'P 1'
#
loop_
_entity.id
_entity.type
_entity.pdbx_description
1 polymer ?
#
loop_
_entity_poly.entity_id
_entity_poly.type
_entity_poly.pdbx_seq_one_letter_code
_entity_poly.pdbx_strand_id
1 'polypeptide(L)'
;MSFLYSDKWRQSALLGLLVLSLGVSACESAGSGSSGPTAKQAGKVAGSEKSAAGQKAAKNAAIVTPEGVTLQERFKAPKGFERTAAEPGSFAAFLRGLKLKPDGSVVHLFDGREKNKPGVYEAVVDIPIGSRDLHQCADAVMLLRAQYLFDRKQYGKIHFNFVNGFKAEYSKWMNGYRIKMNGNQASWVKNAGADNSQEGFRKFMDVVFAYAGTLSLEKELVPVQKSEVKPGDVFIIGGSPGHAVIVVDTAVNKSTGETLFMLAQSYTPAQETQILANPANSAQSPWYTLKEGGGLKTPEWEFGENSLRRFQEN
;
A
#
# COMPACT_ATOMS: atom_id res chain seq x y z
N MET A 1 1.71 6.73 -28.54
CA MET A 1 1.02 7.00 -27.26
C MET A 1 2.01 6.96 -26.09
N SER A 2 2.89 7.96 -25.97
CA SER A 2 4.06 7.94 -25.05
C SER A 2 4.02 9.04 -23.95
N PHE A 3 3.06 9.96 -23.99
CA PHE A 3 3.07 11.13 -23.09
C PHE A 3 2.47 10.94 -21.69
N LEU A 4 1.81 9.81 -21.38
CA LEU A 4 1.07 9.66 -20.10
C LEU A 4 1.89 9.06 -18.95
N TYR A 5 3.05 8.46 -19.20
CA TYR A 5 3.81 7.73 -18.17
C TYR A 5 4.74 8.62 -17.32
N SER A 6 5.20 9.76 -17.86
CA SER A 6 6.18 10.65 -17.21
C SER A 6 5.58 11.53 -16.11
N ASP A 7 4.37 12.05 -16.31
CA ASP A 7 3.81 13.08 -15.42
C ASP A 7 3.28 12.55 -14.09
N LYS A 8 2.80 11.30 -14.05
CA LYS A 8 2.22 10.73 -12.83
C LYS A 8 3.25 10.51 -11.71
N TRP A 9 4.50 10.23 -12.05
CA TRP A 9 5.56 9.95 -11.06
C TRP A 9 6.33 11.19 -10.59
N ARG A 10 6.46 12.22 -11.43
CA ARG A 10 7.27 13.43 -11.13
C ARG A 10 6.72 14.30 -10.00
N GLN A 11 5.42 14.24 -9.72
CA GLN A 11 4.79 15.13 -8.75
C GLN A 11 4.83 14.62 -7.30
N SER A 12 5.14 13.35 -7.05
CA SER A 12 5.19 12.78 -5.70
C SER A 12 6.47 13.15 -4.92
N ALA A 13 7.44 13.79 -5.58
CA ALA A 13 8.74 14.15 -4.98
C ALA A 13 8.84 15.59 -4.46
N LEU A 14 7.84 16.45 -4.68
CA LEU A 14 8.00 17.91 -4.51
C LEU A 14 7.19 18.57 -3.38
N LEU A 15 6.28 17.89 -2.68
CA LEU A 15 5.55 18.52 -1.56
C LEU A 15 6.13 18.09 -0.21
N GLY A 16 7.19 18.80 0.18
CA GLY A 16 7.78 18.72 1.50
C GLY A 16 8.24 20.10 1.99
N LEU A 17 7.44 21.15 1.78
CA LEU A 17 7.69 22.49 2.34
C LEU A 17 6.49 23.41 2.10
N LEU A 18 5.54 23.44 3.04
CA LEU A 18 4.90 24.67 3.52
C LEU A 18 4.01 24.34 4.72
N VAL A 19 4.47 24.67 5.93
CA VAL A 19 3.61 24.82 7.10
C VAL A 19 3.53 26.32 7.36
N LEU A 20 2.35 26.90 7.21
CA LEU A 20 2.06 28.24 7.72
C LEU A 20 0.80 28.14 8.58
N SER A 21 1.05 28.27 9.88
CA SER A 21 0.11 28.40 10.97
C SER A 21 -0.67 29.72 10.87
N LEU A 22 -1.99 29.66 11.02
CA LEU A 22 -2.76 30.67 11.74
C LEU A 22 -4.00 30.00 12.34
N GLY A 23 -4.10 30.01 13.66
CA GLY A 23 -5.34 29.75 14.37
C GLY A 23 -5.98 31.07 14.81
N VAL A 24 -7.29 31.07 15.06
CA VAL A 24 -7.96 31.89 16.09
C VAL A 24 -9.24 31.16 16.55
N SER A 25 -9.52 31.34 17.84
CA SER A 25 -10.51 30.75 18.74
C SER A 25 -11.90 31.43 18.71
N ALA A 26 -12.94 30.75 19.25
CA ALA A 26 -14.05 31.22 20.12
C ALA A 26 -15.26 30.25 20.01
N CYS A 27 -15.65 29.48 21.05
CA CYS A 27 -16.52 29.77 22.22
C CYS A 27 -17.97 30.17 21.86
N GLU A 28 -18.96 29.28 22.12
CA GLU A 28 -19.94 29.24 23.25
C GLU A 28 -21.32 29.72 22.73
N SER A 29 -22.53 29.32 23.16
CA SER A 29 -23.13 28.56 24.27
C SER A 29 -24.61 28.25 23.87
N ALA A 30 -25.17 27.06 24.11
CA ALA A 30 -26.10 26.66 25.21
C ALA A 30 -27.54 27.24 25.25
N GLY A 31 -28.51 26.32 25.46
CA GLY A 31 -29.86 26.54 26.05
C GLY A 31 -31.06 26.46 25.07
N SER A 32 -32.24 25.90 25.35
CA SER A 32 -32.83 25.20 26.52
C SER A 32 -34.32 24.85 26.22
N GLY A 33 -34.84 23.71 26.71
CA GLY A 33 -36.27 23.43 27.07
C GLY A 33 -37.33 23.34 25.94
N SER A 34 -38.47 22.64 26.02
CA SER A 34 -39.14 21.82 27.04
C SER A 34 -40.33 21.01 26.43
N SER A 35 -40.56 19.78 26.91
CA SER A 35 -41.81 19.03 27.18
C SER A 35 -43.07 19.04 26.25
N GLY A 36 -43.35 17.85 25.64
CA GLY A 36 -44.59 17.02 25.69
C GLY A 36 -45.89 17.42 24.94
N PRO A 37 -46.90 16.52 24.76
CA PRO A 37 -46.97 15.07 25.05
C PRO A 37 -47.61 14.15 23.94
N THR A 38 -47.37 12.83 24.09
CA THR A 38 -48.13 11.61 23.70
C THR A 38 -48.95 11.47 22.41
N ALA A 39 -48.63 10.40 21.65
CA ALA A 39 -49.62 9.52 21.00
C ALA A 39 -49.08 8.09 20.84
N LYS A 40 -49.93 7.10 21.17
CA LYS A 40 -49.73 5.64 21.02
C LYS A 40 -49.44 5.28 19.55
N GLN A 41 -48.54 4.32 19.32
CA GLN A 41 -48.75 3.32 18.26
C GLN A 41 -48.00 2.02 18.52
N ALA A 42 -48.73 0.92 18.34
CA ALA A 42 -48.21 -0.44 18.26
C ALA A 42 -47.45 -0.64 16.94
N GLY A 43 -46.34 -1.37 16.95
CA GLY A 43 -45.67 -1.74 15.72
C GLY A 43 -44.31 -2.42 15.87
N LYS A 44 -44.29 -3.71 15.52
CA LYS A 44 -43.26 -4.41 14.73
C LYS A 44 -41.82 -4.47 15.28
N VAL A 45 -41.45 -5.68 15.70
CA VAL A 45 -40.08 -6.18 15.78
C VAL A 45 -39.50 -6.21 14.35
N ALA A 46 -38.79 -5.15 13.97
CA ALA A 46 -37.95 -5.09 12.77
C ALA A 46 -36.98 -3.90 12.90
N GLY A 47 -35.91 -4.06 13.68
CA GLY A 47 -35.01 -2.95 13.97
C GLY A 47 -33.74 -3.33 14.72
N SER A 48 -32.91 -4.21 14.15
CA SER A 48 -31.54 -4.41 14.65
C SER A 48 -30.45 -4.26 13.58
N GLU A 49 -30.78 -4.32 12.28
CA GLU A 49 -29.76 -4.27 11.22
C GLU A 49 -29.48 -2.87 10.66
N LYS A 50 -30.46 -1.95 10.66
CA LYS A 50 -30.27 -0.58 10.15
C LYS A 50 -29.43 0.34 11.06
N SER A 51 -29.34 0.06 12.36
CA SER A 51 -28.56 0.90 13.30
C SER A 51 -27.07 0.59 13.29
N ALA A 52 -26.67 -0.67 13.08
CA ALA A 52 -25.28 -1.09 13.01
C ALA A 52 -24.58 -0.59 11.74
N ALA A 53 -25.26 -0.60 10.58
CA ALA A 53 -24.75 -0.05 9.34
C ALA A 53 -24.59 1.48 9.40
N GLY A 54 -25.56 2.20 10.00
CA GLY A 54 -25.47 3.64 10.22
C GLY A 54 -24.37 4.05 11.20
N GLN A 55 -24.15 3.26 12.26
CA GLN A 55 -23.04 3.48 13.21
C GLN A 55 -21.67 3.10 12.62
N LYS A 56 -21.60 2.08 11.76
CA LYS A 56 -20.39 1.69 11.01
C LYS A 56 -19.97 2.78 10.01
N ALA A 57 -20.93 3.33 9.25
CA ALA A 57 -20.69 4.46 8.36
C ALA A 57 -20.25 5.72 9.13
N ALA A 58 -20.87 6.02 10.29
CA ALA A 58 -20.53 7.17 11.12
C ALA A 58 -19.14 7.07 11.78
N LYS A 59 -18.64 5.87 12.08
CA LYS A 59 -17.31 5.68 12.68
C LYS A 59 -16.17 5.74 11.64
N ASN A 60 -16.37 5.22 10.43
CA ASN A 60 -15.38 5.36 9.35
C ASN A 60 -15.22 6.82 8.89
N ALA A 61 -16.29 7.62 8.94
CA ALA A 61 -16.24 9.03 8.63
C ALA A 61 -15.26 9.84 9.52
N ALA A 62 -14.91 9.35 10.71
CA ALA A 62 -13.97 10.05 11.60
C ALA A 62 -12.50 9.90 11.19
N ILE A 63 -12.14 8.82 10.49
CA ILE A 63 -10.74 8.51 10.12
C ILE A 63 -10.46 8.64 8.63
N VAL A 64 -11.49 8.75 7.79
CA VAL A 64 -11.34 8.96 6.34
C VAL A 64 -11.63 10.42 5.99
N THR A 65 -10.78 11.03 5.16
CA THR A 65 -10.97 12.35 4.56
C THR A 65 -11.04 12.19 3.04
N PRO A 66 -12.24 12.03 2.44
CA PRO A 66 -12.41 11.64 1.03
C PRO A 66 -11.66 12.50 0.01
N GLU A 67 -11.38 13.76 0.34
CA GLU A 67 -10.67 14.71 -0.53
C GLU A 67 -9.14 14.56 -0.46
N GLY A 68 -8.62 13.82 0.53
CA GLY A 68 -7.18 13.59 0.68
C GLY A 68 -6.60 12.88 -0.53
N VAL A 69 -5.56 13.44 -1.14
CA VAL A 69 -4.99 12.95 -2.41
C VAL A 69 -3.90 11.93 -2.16
N THR A 70 -3.21 12.02 -1.02
CA THR A 70 -2.23 11.02 -0.59
C THR A 70 -2.80 10.10 0.47
N LEU A 71 -2.13 8.95 0.68
CA LEU A 71 -2.48 7.98 1.71
C LEU A 71 -2.57 8.61 3.10
N GLN A 72 -1.58 9.42 3.50
CA GLN A 72 -1.58 10.05 4.83
C GLN A 72 -2.64 11.16 4.99
N GLU A 73 -3.05 11.81 3.90
CA GLU A 73 -4.13 12.80 3.93
C GLU A 73 -5.49 12.12 4.00
N ARG A 74 -5.68 11.03 3.25
CA ARG A 74 -6.94 10.28 3.18
C ARG A 74 -7.26 9.54 4.47
N PHE A 75 -6.29 8.86 5.09
CA PHE A 75 -6.53 7.96 6.22
C PHE A 75 -5.88 8.45 7.50
N LYS A 76 -6.60 9.23 8.31
CA LYS A 76 -6.14 9.75 9.61
C LYS A 76 -5.86 8.60 10.59
N ALA A 77 -4.91 8.83 11.51
CA ALA A 77 -4.69 7.91 12.62
C ALA A 77 -5.95 7.84 13.51
N PRO A 78 -6.35 6.66 14.00
CA PRO A 78 -7.50 6.53 14.89
C PRO A 78 -7.30 7.30 16.20
N LYS A 79 -8.41 7.64 16.88
CA LYS A 79 -8.37 8.35 18.17
C LYS A 79 -7.50 7.60 19.18
N GLY A 80 -6.58 8.32 19.82
CA GLY A 80 -5.65 7.76 20.80
C GLY A 80 -4.34 7.23 20.20
N PHE A 81 -4.22 7.22 18.87
CA PHE A 81 -3.00 6.85 18.16
C PHE A 81 -2.37 8.08 17.50
N GLU A 82 -1.05 8.07 17.45
CA GLU A 82 -0.26 9.05 16.71
C GLU A 82 0.57 8.32 15.66
N ARG A 83 0.65 8.84 14.43
CA ARG A 83 1.54 8.25 13.42
C ARG A 83 2.97 8.23 13.93
N THR A 84 3.66 7.12 13.69
CA THR A 84 5.10 7.02 13.99
C THR A 84 5.88 8.04 13.16
N ALA A 85 7.05 8.48 13.62
CA ALA A 85 7.87 9.39 12.83
C ALA A 85 8.31 8.74 11.51
N ALA A 86 8.33 9.52 10.42
CA ALA A 86 8.99 9.12 9.17
C ALA A 86 9.91 10.25 8.74
N GLU A 87 11.20 9.94 8.64
CA GLU A 87 12.20 10.91 8.22
C GLU A 87 11.89 11.41 6.80
N PRO A 88 12.01 12.72 6.52
CA PRO A 88 11.87 13.25 5.17
C PRO A 88 12.79 12.52 4.21
N GLY A 89 12.26 12.12 3.06
CA GLY A 89 13.01 11.36 2.07
C GLY A 89 13.18 9.87 2.38
N SER A 90 12.74 9.35 3.53
CA SER A 90 12.73 7.90 3.82
C SER A 90 11.74 7.11 2.97
N PHE A 91 11.86 5.77 2.97
CA PHE A 91 10.88 4.91 2.30
C PHE A 91 9.51 4.99 2.98
N ALA A 92 9.47 5.15 4.30
CA ALA A 92 8.23 5.37 5.04
C ALA A 92 7.51 6.65 4.60
N ALA A 93 8.25 7.76 4.44
CA ALA A 93 7.67 9.02 3.94
C ALA A 93 7.16 8.88 2.50
N PHE A 94 7.86 8.12 1.65
CA PHE A 94 7.41 7.81 0.29
C PHE A 94 6.10 7.00 0.27
N LEU A 95 6.00 5.95 1.10
CA LEU A 95 4.78 5.12 1.18
C LEU A 95 3.58 5.92 1.70
N ARG A 96 3.80 6.80 2.69
CA ARG A 96 2.76 7.71 3.20
C ARG A 96 2.29 8.74 2.18
N GLY A 97 3.20 9.16 1.30
CA GLY A 97 2.94 10.11 0.22
C GLY A 97 2.38 9.48 -1.06
N LEU A 98 2.07 8.17 -1.06
CA LEU A 98 1.46 7.54 -2.22
C LEU A 98 0.16 8.24 -2.61
N LYS A 99 0.07 8.66 -3.88
CA LYS A 99 -1.15 9.24 -4.43
C LYS A 99 -2.21 8.17 -4.57
N LEU A 100 -3.44 8.52 -4.20
CA LEU A 100 -4.62 7.70 -4.33
C LEU A 100 -5.49 8.24 -5.47
N LYS A 101 -6.24 7.34 -6.10
CA LYS A 101 -7.38 7.73 -6.93
C LYS A 101 -8.47 8.40 -6.06
N PRO A 102 -9.44 9.11 -6.67
CA PRO A 102 -10.58 9.66 -5.94
C PRO A 102 -11.26 8.62 -5.04
N ASP A 103 -11.81 9.05 -3.91
CA ASP A 103 -12.59 8.18 -3.03
C ASP A 103 -13.71 7.44 -3.76
N GLY A 104 -13.92 6.18 -3.39
CA GLY A 104 -14.89 5.31 -4.07
C GLY A 104 -14.45 4.75 -5.43
N SER A 105 -13.21 5.02 -5.89
CA SER A 105 -12.69 4.43 -7.12
C SER A 105 -12.68 2.90 -7.07
N VAL A 106 -12.99 2.28 -8.21
CA VAL A 106 -12.97 0.82 -8.37
C VAL A 106 -11.58 0.33 -8.76
N VAL A 107 -11.13 -0.79 -8.18
CA VAL A 107 -9.90 -1.48 -8.60
C VAL A 107 -10.14 -2.13 -9.95
N HIS A 108 -9.25 -1.85 -10.90
CA HIS A 108 -9.23 -2.53 -12.19
C HIS A 108 -8.16 -3.61 -12.23
N LEU A 109 -8.41 -4.65 -13.02
CA LEU A 109 -7.44 -5.66 -13.41
C LEU A 109 -6.61 -5.13 -14.60
N PHE A 110 -5.50 -5.81 -14.90
CA PHE A 110 -4.65 -5.48 -16.05
C PHE A 110 -5.39 -5.48 -17.41
N ASP A 111 -6.50 -6.21 -17.51
CA ASP A 111 -7.34 -6.30 -18.71
C ASP A 111 -8.52 -5.31 -18.71
N GLY A 112 -8.56 -4.40 -17.72
CA GLY A 112 -9.59 -3.37 -17.60
C GLY A 112 -10.89 -3.83 -16.94
N ARG A 113 -11.04 -5.11 -16.59
CA ARG A 113 -12.19 -5.56 -15.80
C ARG A 113 -12.14 -4.99 -14.39
N GLU A 114 -13.31 -4.73 -13.82
CA GLU A 114 -13.42 -4.35 -12.41
C GLU A 114 -13.20 -5.56 -11.50
N LYS A 115 -12.58 -5.33 -10.33
CA LYS A 115 -12.50 -6.34 -9.27
C LYS A 115 -13.90 -6.60 -8.71
N ASN A 116 -14.40 -7.83 -8.90
CA ASN A 116 -15.75 -8.23 -8.55
C ASN A 116 -15.93 -8.70 -7.09
N LYS A 117 -14.97 -8.43 -6.20
CA LYS A 117 -15.01 -8.87 -4.80
C LYS A 117 -15.11 -7.66 -3.86
N PRO A 118 -16.28 -7.42 -3.24
CA PRO A 118 -16.48 -6.29 -2.35
C PRO A 118 -15.73 -6.47 -1.02
N GLY A 119 -15.45 -5.35 -0.34
CA GLY A 119 -14.88 -5.37 1.02
C GLY A 119 -13.40 -5.76 1.11
N VAL A 120 -12.67 -5.73 -0.01
CA VAL A 120 -11.23 -6.06 -0.03
C VAL A 120 -10.35 -4.83 0.23
N TYR A 121 -10.76 -3.67 -0.24
CA TYR A 121 -9.94 -2.47 -0.22
C TYR A 121 -10.75 -1.23 0.15
N GLU A 122 -10.05 -0.21 0.65
CA GLU A 122 -10.60 1.11 0.98
C GLU A 122 -10.18 2.19 -0.04
N ALA A 123 -9.05 2.00 -0.74
CA ALA A 123 -8.59 2.94 -1.76
C ALA A 123 -7.72 2.26 -2.82
N VAL A 124 -7.61 2.91 -3.97
CA VAL A 124 -6.75 2.51 -5.09
C VAL A 124 -5.58 3.48 -5.18
N VAL A 125 -4.36 2.96 -5.22
CA VAL A 125 -3.15 3.75 -5.41
C VAL A 125 -3.05 4.13 -6.90
N ASP A 126 -2.79 5.40 -7.20
CA ASP A 126 -2.71 5.90 -8.59
C ASP A 126 -1.35 5.57 -9.22
N ILE A 127 -1.15 4.28 -9.49
CA ILE A 127 0.06 3.71 -10.10
C ILE A 127 -0.37 2.94 -11.36
N PRO A 128 0.17 3.27 -12.55
CA PRO A 128 -0.08 2.48 -13.75
C PRO A 128 0.50 1.08 -13.62
N ILE A 129 -0.31 0.06 -13.95
CA ILE A 129 0.07 -1.36 -13.90
C ILE A 129 0.33 -1.98 -15.29
N GLY A 130 0.05 -1.24 -16.37
CA GLY A 130 0.15 -1.75 -17.74
C GLY A 130 -1.06 -2.59 -18.15
N SER A 131 -0.95 -3.26 -19.30
CA SER A 131 -2.01 -4.08 -19.90
C SER A 131 -1.67 -5.57 -20.01
N ARG A 132 -0.60 -6.00 -19.34
CA ARG A 132 -0.15 -7.39 -19.26
C ARG A 132 -0.47 -7.90 -17.86
N ASP A 133 -0.64 -9.20 -17.71
CA ASP A 133 -0.78 -9.85 -16.40
C ASP A 133 0.59 -9.90 -15.67
N LEU A 134 1.14 -8.71 -15.43
CA LEU A 134 2.33 -8.36 -14.67
C LEU A 134 1.88 -7.26 -13.70
N HIS A 135 2.56 -7.08 -12.57
CA HIS A 135 2.06 -6.29 -11.43
C HIS A 135 1.17 -7.11 -10.48
N GLN A 136 1.56 -8.35 -10.20
CA GLN A 136 0.94 -9.20 -9.18
C GLN A 136 1.42 -8.81 -7.76
N CYS A 137 1.06 -9.60 -6.74
CA CYS A 137 1.29 -9.28 -5.33
C CYS A 137 2.75 -8.88 -5.01
N ALA A 138 3.74 -9.73 -5.35
CA ALA A 138 5.16 -9.41 -5.16
C ALA A 138 5.66 -8.28 -6.07
N ASP A 139 5.14 -8.17 -7.29
CA ASP A 139 5.53 -7.14 -8.25
C ASP A 139 5.23 -5.74 -7.73
N ALA A 140 4.07 -5.54 -7.12
CA ALA A 140 3.70 -4.27 -6.51
C ALA A 140 4.68 -3.87 -5.38
N VAL A 141 5.10 -4.84 -4.56
CA VAL A 141 6.11 -4.61 -3.50
C VAL A 141 7.46 -4.21 -4.11
N MET A 142 7.92 -4.96 -5.12
CA MET A 142 9.17 -4.66 -5.83
C MET A 142 9.12 -3.30 -6.51
N LEU A 143 8.00 -2.95 -7.15
CA LEU A 143 7.81 -1.68 -7.84
C LEU A 143 7.86 -0.48 -6.90
N LEU A 144 7.17 -0.55 -5.75
CA LEU A 144 7.16 0.52 -4.77
C LEU A 144 8.58 0.78 -4.25
N ARG A 145 9.33 -0.28 -3.93
CA ARG A 145 10.73 -0.16 -3.49
C ARG A 145 11.63 0.39 -4.61
N ALA A 146 11.50 -0.14 -5.82
CA ALA A 146 12.32 0.26 -6.95
C ALA A 146 12.06 1.72 -7.36
N GLN A 147 10.80 2.16 -7.40
CA GLN A 147 10.43 3.53 -7.73
C GLN A 147 10.96 4.51 -6.67
N TYR A 148 10.82 4.19 -5.39
CA TYR A 148 11.39 5.00 -4.30
C TYR A 148 12.89 5.31 -4.51
N LEU A 149 13.65 4.27 -4.89
CA LEU A 149 15.08 4.39 -5.17
C LEU A 149 15.35 5.12 -6.49
N PHE A 150 14.53 4.88 -7.52
CA PHE A 150 14.64 5.51 -8.83
C PHE A 150 14.45 7.02 -8.75
N ASP A 151 13.42 7.49 -8.04
CA ASP A 151 13.13 8.92 -7.83
C ASP A 151 14.27 9.63 -7.09
N ARG A 152 15.02 8.89 -6.29
CA ARG A 152 16.19 9.38 -5.54
C ARG A 152 17.52 9.16 -6.25
N LYS A 153 17.49 8.68 -7.49
CA LYS A 153 18.67 8.37 -8.30
C LYS A 153 19.62 7.35 -7.64
N GLN A 154 19.12 6.54 -6.71
CA GLN A 154 19.88 5.47 -6.05
C GLN A 154 19.89 4.20 -6.91
N TYR A 155 20.23 4.34 -8.19
CA TYR A 155 20.07 3.28 -9.20
C TYR A 155 20.87 2.02 -8.90
N GLY A 156 22.04 2.16 -8.25
CA GLY A 156 22.88 1.02 -7.83
C GLY A 156 22.21 0.11 -6.80
N LYS A 157 21.19 0.59 -6.10
CA LYS A 157 20.42 -0.20 -5.11
C LYS A 157 19.20 -0.89 -5.71
N ILE A 158 18.86 -0.61 -6.97
CA ILE A 158 17.72 -1.22 -7.62
C ILE A 158 18.15 -2.56 -8.19
N HIS A 159 17.85 -3.63 -7.47
CA HIS A 159 18.00 -4.99 -7.94
C HIS A 159 16.94 -5.91 -7.36
N PHE A 160 16.69 -7.02 -8.04
CA PHE A 160 15.88 -8.12 -7.55
C PHE A 160 16.42 -9.45 -8.09
N ASN A 161 16.27 -10.50 -7.31
CA ASN A 161 16.64 -11.84 -7.74
C ASN A 161 15.50 -12.52 -8.49
N PHE A 162 15.82 -13.13 -9.62
CA PHE A 162 14.93 -14.08 -10.29
C PHE A 162 14.81 -15.37 -9.49
N VAL A 163 13.81 -16.19 -9.80
CA VAL A 163 13.60 -17.49 -9.14
C VAL A 163 14.80 -18.43 -9.28
N ASN A 164 15.54 -18.34 -10.40
CA ASN A 164 16.76 -19.10 -10.64
C ASN A 164 18.02 -18.54 -9.93
N GLY A 165 17.88 -17.47 -9.14
CA GLY A 165 18.96 -16.82 -8.41
C GLY A 165 19.73 -15.75 -9.19
N PHE A 166 19.37 -15.45 -10.44
CA PHE A 166 20.00 -14.39 -11.21
C PHE A 166 19.66 -13.01 -10.62
N LYS A 167 20.70 -12.22 -10.30
CA LYS A 167 20.55 -10.85 -9.81
C LYS A 167 20.33 -9.88 -10.97
N ALA A 168 19.10 -9.41 -11.14
CA ALA A 168 18.75 -8.39 -12.11
C ALA A 168 19.02 -7.00 -11.53
N GLU A 169 20.05 -6.32 -12.03
CA GLU A 169 20.53 -5.01 -11.59
C GLU A 169 20.12 -3.92 -12.58
N TYR A 170 19.43 -2.88 -12.09
CA TYR A 170 19.03 -1.76 -12.94
C TYR A 170 20.23 -0.96 -13.47
N SER A 171 21.30 -0.85 -12.68
CA SER A 171 22.56 -0.19 -13.08
C SER A 171 23.17 -0.79 -14.36
N LYS A 172 23.05 -2.11 -14.57
CA LYS A 172 23.47 -2.74 -15.83
C LYS A 172 22.47 -2.45 -16.95
N TRP A 173 21.17 -2.57 -16.66
CA TRP A 173 20.11 -2.31 -17.63
C TRP A 173 20.21 -0.91 -18.25
N MET A 174 20.35 0.12 -17.40
CA MET A 174 20.43 1.51 -17.85
C MET A 174 21.69 1.80 -18.68
N ASN A 175 22.72 0.96 -18.59
CA ASN A 175 23.96 1.05 -19.38
C ASN A 175 23.93 0.25 -20.69
N GLY A 176 22.73 -0.16 -21.15
CA GLY A 176 22.53 -0.81 -22.45
C GLY A 176 22.63 -2.34 -22.43
N TYR A 177 22.72 -2.95 -21.24
CA TYR A 177 22.60 -4.39 -21.10
C TYR A 177 21.14 -4.82 -21.06
N ARG A 178 20.85 -6.02 -21.59
CA ARG A 178 19.56 -6.69 -21.48
C ARG A 178 19.77 -8.10 -20.95
N ILE A 179 18.73 -8.64 -20.32
CA ILE A 179 18.76 -9.99 -19.77
C ILE A 179 18.29 -10.94 -20.87
N LYS A 180 19.15 -11.90 -21.24
CA LYS A 180 18.82 -12.99 -22.16
C LYS A 180 18.58 -14.25 -21.37
N MET A 181 17.44 -14.89 -21.61
CA MET A 181 17.13 -16.22 -21.09
C MET A 181 17.55 -17.30 -22.09
N ASN A 182 18.19 -18.35 -21.61
CA ASN A 182 18.43 -19.60 -22.32
C ASN A 182 17.97 -20.74 -21.42
N GLY A 183 16.76 -21.25 -21.66
CA GLY A 183 16.08 -22.12 -20.71
C GLY A 183 15.97 -21.45 -19.34
N ASN A 184 16.44 -22.13 -18.29
CA ASN A 184 16.44 -21.59 -16.92
C ASN A 184 17.68 -20.75 -16.57
N GLN A 185 18.57 -20.47 -17.52
CA GLN A 185 19.77 -19.65 -17.27
C GLN A 185 19.56 -18.23 -17.80
N ALA A 186 19.83 -17.25 -16.94
CA ALA A 186 19.81 -15.83 -17.30
C ALA A 186 21.24 -15.32 -17.45
N SER A 187 21.46 -14.44 -18.42
CA SER A 187 22.77 -13.81 -18.67
C SER A 187 22.60 -12.37 -19.15
N TRP A 188 23.62 -11.55 -18.91
CA TRP A 188 23.67 -10.19 -19.42
C TRP A 188 24.26 -10.16 -20.83
N VAL A 189 23.57 -9.51 -21.76
CA VAL A 189 24.06 -9.23 -23.11
C VAL A 189 24.00 -7.73 -23.37
N LYS A 190 25.06 -7.15 -23.97
CA LYS A 190 25.07 -5.73 -24.34
C LYS A 190 24.56 -5.59 -25.77
N ASN A 191 23.31 -5.18 -25.93
CA ASN A 191 22.66 -5.11 -27.24
C ASN A 191 21.67 -3.93 -27.39
N ALA A 192 21.72 -2.95 -26.48
CA ALA A 192 20.93 -1.73 -26.54
C ALA A 192 21.78 -0.50 -26.18
N GLY A 193 21.25 0.70 -26.47
CA GLY A 193 21.81 1.95 -25.97
C GLY A 193 21.52 2.16 -24.48
N ALA A 194 22.26 3.09 -23.86
CA ALA A 194 21.97 3.52 -22.49
C ALA A 194 20.60 4.19 -22.41
N ASP A 195 19.84 3.87 -21.36
CA ASP A 195 18.48 4.37 -21.15
C ASP A 195 18.14 4.39 -19.65
N ASN A 196 18.07 5.60 -19.10
CA ASN A 196 17.68 5.87 -17.71
C ASN A 196 16.34 6.64 -17.64
N SER A 197 15.51 6.52 -18.67
CA SER A 197 14.18 7.12 -18.68
C SER A 197 13.21 6.33 -17.80
N GLN A 198 12.08 6.95 -17.43
CA GLN A 198 10.99 6.25 -16.73
C GLN A 198 10.46 5.06 -17.55
N GLU A 199 10.44 5.18 -18.88
CA GLU A 199 10.05 4.09 -19.78
C GLU A 199 11.08 2.95 -19.75
N GLY A 200 12.37 3.26 -19.82
CA GLY A 200 13.46 2.29 -19.69
C GLY A 200 13.44 1.56 -18.35
N PHE A 201 13.17 2.30 -17.27
CA PHE A 201 12.94 1.73 -15.94
C PHE A 201 11.74 0.79 -15.90
N ARG A 202 10.62 1.14 -16.55
CA ARG A 202 9.47 0.24 -16.61
C ARG A 202 9.71 -1.02 -17.41
N LYS A 203 10.42 -0.93 -18.53
CA LYS A 203 10.84 -2.14 -19.27
C LYS A 203 11.72 -3.06 -18.42
N PHE A 204 12.58 -2.50 -17.56
CA PHE A 204 13.34 -3.29 -16.60
C PHE A 204 12.42 -3.99 -15.59
N MET A 205 11.47 -3.25 -15.00
CA MET A 205 10.53 -3.83 -14.04
C MET A 205 9.66 -4.93 -14.66
N ASP A 206 9.19 -4.77 -15.90
CA ASP A 206 8.45 -5.82 -16.62
C ASP A 206 9.25 -7.12 -16.75
N VAL A 207 10.56 -7.02 -16.98
CA VAL A 207 11.46 -8.18 -17.02
C VAL A 207 11.63 -8.79 -15.64
N VAL A 208 11.74 -7.97 -14.60
CA VAL A 208 11.76 -8.46 -13.21
C VAL A 208 10.47 -9.21 -12.89
N PHE A 209 9.30 -8.65 -13.18
CA PHE A 209 8.00 -9.27 -12.93
C PHE A 209 7.80 -10.61 -13.67
N ALA A 210 8.45 -10.77 -14.83
CA ALA A 210 8.36 -12.02 -15.59
C ALA A 210 9.18 -13.18 -14.97
N TYR A 211 10.19 -12.89 -14.15
CA TYR A 211 11.16 -13.92 -13.68
C TYR A 211 11.41 -13.92 -12.16
N ALA A 212 10.94 -12.90 -11.44
CA ALA A 212 10.92 -12.83 -9.99
C ALA A 212 9.48 -13.00 -9.48
N GLY A 213 9.33 -13.26 -8.19
CA GLY A 213 8.02 -13.40 -7.56
C GLY A 213 8.17 -13.62 -6.06
N THR A 214 7.11 -14.06 -5.39
CA THR A 214 7.11 -14.27 -3.93
C THR A 214 8.23 -15.21 -3.48
N LEU A 215 8.51 -16.27 -4.25
CA LEU A 215 9.56 -17.25 -3.94
C LEU A 215 10.97 -16.65 -3.93
N SER A 216 11.30 -15.78 -4.88
CA SER A 216 12.63 -15.15 -4.93
C SER A 216 12.71 -13.95 -3.99
N LEU A 217 11.64 -13.15 -3.91
CA LEU A 217 11.58 -11.99 -3.04
C LEU A 217 11.67 -12.39 -1.56
N GLU A 218 10.97 -13.45 -1.14
CA GLU A 218 11.04 -13.92 0.27
C GLU A 218 12.49 -14.26 0.68
N LYS A 219 13.26 -14.88 -0.21
CA LYS A 219 14.67 -15.24 0.03
C LYS A 219 15.60 -14.02 0.06
N GLU A 220 15.21 -12.94 -0.61
CA GLU A 220 15.96 -11.67 -0.63
C GLU A 220 15.67 -10.79 0.60
N LEU A 221 14.51 -10.97 1.25
CA LEU A 221 14.11 -10.22 2.42
C LEU A 221 14.57 -10.88 3.73
N VAL A 222 14.93 -10.07 4.73
CA VAL A 222 15.33 -10.53 6.06
C VAL A 222 14.13 -10.62 7.01
N PRO A 223 14.04 -11.64 7.88
CA PRO A 223 12.98 -11.71 8.89
C PRO A 223 12.96 -10.51 9.83
N VAL A 224 11.77 -10.12 10.30
CA VAL A 224 11.56 -9.02 11.25
C VAL A 224 10.65 -9.46 12.38
N GLN A 225 10.99 -9.05 13.61
CA GLN A 225 10.12 -9.24 14.76
C GLN A 225 8.88 -8.35 14.61
N LYS A 226 7.70 -8.88 14.91
CA LYS A 226 6.44 -8.14 14.78
C LYS A 226 6.42 -6.83 15.55
N SER A 227 6.93 -6.85 16.78
CA SER A 227 7.08 -5.66 17.63
C SER A 227 7.90 -4.53 16.99
N GLU A 228 8.69 -4.83 15.94
CA GLU A 228 9.50 -3.87 15.19
C GLU A 228 8.87 -3.46 13.84
N VAL A 229 7.59 -3.75 13.62
CA VAL A 229 6.90 -3.45 12.37
C VAL A 229 7.01 -1.97 12.01
N LYS A 230 7.43 -1.69 10.78
CA LYS A 230 7.54 -0.33 10.25
C LYS A 230 7.11 -0.26 8.78
N PRO A 231 6.80 0.94 8.25
CA PRO A 231 6.50 1.09 6.83
C PRO A 231 7.67 0.60 5.96
N GLY A 232 7.35 -0.18 4.94
CA GLY A 232 8.31 -0.86 4.07
C GLY A 232 8.57 -2.32 4.42
N ASP A 233 8.03 -2.81 5.55
CA ASP A 233 8.02 -4.24 5.86
C ASP A 233 6.97 -4.97 5.03
N VAL A 234 7.19 -6.26 4.80
CA VAL A 234 6.41 -7.08 3.89
C VAL A 234 5.98 -8.34 4.63
N PHE A 235 4.68 -8.57 4.73
CA PHE A 235 4.16 -9.90 5.06
C PHE A 235 4.20 -10.73 3.79
N ILE A 236 4.97 -11.81 3.79
CA ILE A 236 5.24 -12.60 2.58
C ILE A 236 5.35 -14.09 2.90
N ILE A 237 4.82 -14.90 1.97
CA ILE A 237 5.04 -16.35 1.89
C ILE A 237 5.44 -16.66 0.45
N GLY A 238 6.64 -17.21 0.26
CA GLY A 238 7.16 -17.58 -1.04
C GLY A 238 6.62 -18.93 -1.53
N GLY A 239 6.32 -19.00 -2.83
CA GLY A 239 5.88 -20.24 -3.47
C GLY A 239 4.74 -20.05 -4.46
N SER A 240 4.17 -21.18 -4.90
CA SER A 240 2.96 -21.24 -5.71
C SER A 240 2.04 -22.30 -5.10
N PRO A 241 1.02 -21.91 -4.31
CA PRO A 241 0.61 -20.52 -4.06
C PRO A 241 1.56 -19.80 -3.10
N GLY A 242 1.66 -18.48 -3.26
CA GLY A 242 2.37 -17.57 -2.36
C GLY A 242 1.73 -16.19 -2.43
N HIS A 243 1.98 -15.33 -1.45
CA HIS A 243 1.39 -13.98 -1.41
C HIS A 243 2.31 -12.98 -0.73
N ALA A 244 2.14 -11.70 -1.05
CA ALA A 244 2.88 -10.60 -0.44
C ALA A 244 2.00 -9.35 -0.27
N VAL A 245 2.08 -8.72 0.89
CA VAL A 245 1.50 -7.40 1.19
C VAL A 245 2.51 -6.53 1.92
N ILE A 246 2.53 -5.23 1.65
CA ILE A 246 3.51 -4.28 2.22
C ILE A 246 2.84 -3.38 3.26
N VAL A 247 3.53 -3.12 4.37
CA VAL A 247 3.16 -2.13 5.37
C VAL A 247 3.46 -0.74 4.82
N VAL A 248 2.45 0.12 4.73
CA VAL A 248 2.57 1.45 4.10
C VAL A 248 2.52 2.61 5.08
N ASP A 249 2.00 2.37 6.30
CA ASP A 249 1.98 3.34 7.39
C ASP A 249 1.89 2.62 8.73
N THR A 250 2.33 3.29 9.81
CA THR A 250 2.17 2.83 11.18
C THR A 250 1.80 3.99 12.13
N ALA A 251 1.06 3.67 13.18
CA ALA A 251 0.68 4.58 14.25
C ALA A 251 0.79 3.86 15.60
N VAL A 252 1.11 4.59 16.66
CA VAL A 252 1.31 4.06 18.00
C VAL A 252 0.41 4.76 19.00
N ASN A 253 -0.18 3.99 19.91
CA ASN A 253 -0.79 4.54 21.11
C ASN A 253 0.30 4.68 22.17
N LYS A 254 0.68 5.93 22.49
CA LYS A 254 1.79 6.21 23.40
C LYS A 254 1.55 5.73 24.84
N SER A 255 0.30 5.57 25.28
CA SER A 255 0.01 5.11 26.64
C SER A 255 0.03 3.59 26.78
N THR A 256 -0.32 2.85 25.73
CA THR A 256 -0.37 1.37 25.76
C THR A 256 0.81 0.70 25.05
N GLY A 257 1.51 1.42 24.17
CA GLY A 257 2.51 0.85 23.27
C GLY A 257 1.93 0.10 22.07
N GLU A 258 0.60 0.03 21.93
CA GLU A 258 -0.06 -0.68 20.83
C GLU A 258 0.28 -0.02 19.49
N THR A 259 0.68 -0.85 18.51
CA THR A 259 1.00 -0.39 17.15
C THR A 259 -0.09 -0.81 16.17
N LEU A 260 -0.53 0.16 15.39
CA LEU A 260 -1.39 -0.01 14.23
C LEU A 260 -0.58 0.12 12.95
N PHE A 261 -1.05 -0.52 11.89
CA PHE A 261 -0.44 -0.43 10.57
C PHE A 261 -1.46 -0.49 9.44
N MET A 262 -1.12 0.07 8.29
CA MET A 262 -1.89 -0.05 7.05
C MET A 262 -1.15 -0.94 6.06
N LEU A 263 -1.91 -1.64 5.22
CA LEU A 263 -1.37 -2.57 4.23
C LEU A 263 -1.75 -2.15 2.81
N ALA A 264 -0.84 -2.35 1.87
CA ALA A 264 -1.12 -2.30 0.45
C ALA A 264 -0.79 -3.64 -0.23
N GLN A 265 -1.55 -3.97 -1.27
CA GLN A 265 -1.28 -5.15 -2.09
C GLN A 265 -1.63 -4.92 -3.56
N SER A 266 -1.08 -5.76 -4.43
CA SER A 266 -1.77 -6.19 -5.65
C SER A 266 -2.17 -7.66 -5.47
N TYR A 267 -2.74 -8.30 -6.48
CA TYR A 267 -3.19 -9.68 -6.42
C TYR A 267 -2.94 -10.42 -7.73
N THR A 268 -3.35 -11.70 -7.79
CA THR A 268 -3.25 -12.56 -8.99
C THR A 268 -4.66 -12.95 -9.44
N PRO A 269 -5.07 -12.66 -10.70
CA PRO A 269 -4.32 -11.94 -11.74
C PRO A 269 -4.03 -10.48 -11.37
N ALA A 270 -3.10 -9.85 -12.09
CA ALA A 270 -2.61 -8.50 -11.83
C ALA A 270 -3.74 -7.47 -11.72
N GLN A 271 -3.65 -6.66 -10.66
CA GLN A 271 -4.65 -5.70 -10.23
C GLN A 271 -3.97 -4.38 -9.88
N GLU A 272 -4.73 -3.30 -9.89
CA GLU A 272 -4.24 -2.03 -9.37
C GLU A 272 -3.87 -2.17 -7.89
N THR A 273 -2.78 -1.51 -7.49
CA THR A 273 -2.35 -1.54 -6.08
C THR A 273 -3.43 -0.90 -5.22
N GLN A 274 -3.83 -1.59 -4.17
CA GLN A 274 -4.97 -1.27 -3.33
C GLN A 274 -4.55 -1.17 -1.85
N ILE A 275 -5.14 -0.22 -1.12
CA ILE A 275 -5.04 -0.13 0.34
C ILE A 275 -6.09 -1.06 0.94
N LEU A 276 -5.65 -2.04 1.71
CA LEU A 276 -6.49 -3.14 2.16
C LEU A 276 -7.47 -2.73 3.26
N ALA A 277 -8.72 -3.16 3.12
CA ALA A 277 -9.70 -3.06 4.18
C ALA A 277 -9.35 -4.01 5.33
N ASN A 278 -9.52 -3.60 6.58
CA ASN A 278 -9.35 -4.46 7.74
C ASN A 278 -10.66 -5.24 8.02
N PRO A 279 -10.73 -6.56 7.74
CA PRO A 279 -11.95 -7.33 7.93
C PRO A 279 -12.28 -7.57 9.40
N ALA A 280 -11.29 -7.48 10.30
CA ALA A 280 -11.47 -7.74 11.73
C ALA A 280 -12.07 -6.53 12.48
N ASN A 281 -11.83 -5.31 11.99
CA ASN A 281 -12.39 -4.11 12.60
C ASN A 281 -12.76 -3.07 11.53
N SER A 282 -13.97 -3.21 11.00
CA SER A 282 -14.45 -2.32 9.93
C SER A 282 -14.64 -0.86 10.35
N ALA A 283 -14.66 -0.53 11.64
CA ALA A 283 -14.77 0.84 12.16
C ALA A 283 -13.42 1.57 12.25
N GLN A 284 -12.32 0.84 12.06
CA GLN A 284 -10.94 1.32 12.12
C GLN A 284 -10.20 1.08 10.79
N SER A 285 -10.85 0.40 9.84
CA SER A 285 -10.34 0.15 8.50
C SER A 285 -9.86 1.46 7.84
N PRO A 286 -8.67 1.49 7.21
CA PRO A 286 -7.81 0.35 6.86
C PRO A 286 -6.74 -0.03 7.92
N TRP A 287 -6.80 0.50 9.14
CA TRP A 287 -5.79 0.23 10.17
C TRP A 287 -5.96 -1.16 10.80
N TYR A 288 -4.89 -1.92 10.84
CA TYR A 288 -4.75 -3.23 11.48
C TYR A 288 -4.07 -3.10 12.83
N THR A 289 -4.49 -3.89 13.81
CA THR A 289 -3.77 -4.04 15.08
C THR A 289 -2.77 -5.18 14.97
N LEU A 290 -1.55 -4.94 15.40
CA LEU A 290 -0.55 -5.98 15.57
C LEU A 290 -0.82 -6.76 16.87
N LYS A 291 -1.05 -8.08 16.76
CA LYS A 291 -1.16 -8.97 17.92
C LYS A 291 0.09 -9.85 18.00
N GLU A 292 0.71 -9.89 19.18
CA GLU A 292 1.76 -10.86 19.49
C GLU A 292 1.19 -12.29 19.50
N GLY A 293 1.99 -13.28 19.08
CA GLY A 293 1.64 -14.70 19.18
C GLY A 293 0.56 -15.22 18.22
N GLY A 294 0.34 -14.57 17.06
CA GLY A 294 -0.66 -15.01 16.08
C GLY A 294 -0.39 -14.54 14.65
N GLY A 295 -1.09 -15.11 13.66
CA GLY A 295 -0.98 -14.71 12.26
C GLY A 295 -1.60 -13.35 11.92
N LEU A 296 -1.52 -12.96 10.64
CA LEU A 296 -2.21 -11.79 10.09
C LEU A 296 -3.26 -12.24 9.09
N LYS A 297 -4.52 -11.91 9.36
CA LYS A 297 -5.63 -12.15 8.43
C LYS A 297 -5.96 -10.88 7.63
N THR A 298 -5.85 -10.96 6.31
CA THR A 298 -6.30 -9.95 5.36
C THR A 298 -7.57 -10.42 4.64
N PRO A 299 -8.24 -9.58 3.83
CA PRO A 299 -9.45 -9.99 3.11
C PRO A 299 -9.27 -11.15 2.12
N GLU A 300 -8.03 -11.39 1.67
CA GLU A 300 -7.73 -12.37 0.62
C GLU A 300 -6.66 -13.39 1.02
N TRP A 301 -6.03 -13.24 2.19
CA TRP A 301 -4.96 -14.12 2.62
C TRP A 301 -4.82 -14.20 4.14
N GLU A 302 -4.25 -15.31 4.63
CA GLU A 302 -3.83 -15.45 6.02
C GLU A 302 -2.33 -15.76 6.09
N PHE A 303 -1.60 -14.92 6.80
CA PHE A 303 -0.17 -15.04 6.99
C PHE A 303 0.13 -15.66 8.35
N GLY A 304 1.06 -16.62 8.37
CA GLY A 304 1.56 -17.22 9.61
C GLY A 304 2.38 -16.25 10.46
N GLU A 305 2.79 -16.70 11.64
CA GLU A 305 3.45 -15.85 12.63
C GLU A 305 4.77 -15.23 12.14
N ASN A 306 5.57 -16.00 11.41
CA ASN A 306 6.94 -15.66 11.00
C ASN A 306 7.04 -15.12 9.56
N SER A 307 5.97 -14.46 9.09
CA SER A 307 5.84 -14.01 7.69
C SER A 307 6.31 -12.57 7.45
N LEU A 308 6.62 -11.81 8.50
CA LEU A 308 7.06 -10.43 8.40
C LEU A 308 8.55 -10.36 8.04
N ARG A 309 8.87 -9.64 6.97
CA ARG A 309 10.22 -9.46 6.46
C ARG A 309 10.48 -8.03 5.99
N ARG A 310 11.73 -7.69 5.72
CA ARG A 310 12.17 -6.34 5.32
C ARG A 310 13.32 -6.41 4.33
N PHE A 311 13.44 -5.38 3.48
CA PHE A 311 14.60 -5.20 2.62
C PHE A 311 15.85 -4.91 3.47
N GLN A 312 16.99 -5.50 3.17
CA GLN A 312 18.19 -5.36 4.01
C GLN A 312 18.67 -3.89 4.16
N GLU A 313 18.39 -3.03 3.18
CA GLU A 313 18.77 -1.61 3.17
C GLU A 313 17.61 -0.65 3.49
N ASN A 314 16.71 -1.01 4.40
CA ASN A 314 15.52 -0.20 4.78
C ASN A 314 15.69 0.65 6.05
#